data_AF-A0A3D1YPH7-F1
#
_entry.id   AF-A0A3D1YPH7-F1
#
_cell.length_a   1.000
_cell.length_b   1.000
_cell.length_c   1.000
_cell.angle_alpha   90.00
_cell.angle_beta   90.00
_cell.angle_gamma   90.00
#
_symmetry.space_group_name_H-M   'P 1'
#
loop_
_entity.id
_entity.type
_entity.pdbx_description
1 polymer ?
#
loop_
_entity_poly.entity_id
_entity_poly.type
_entity_poly.pdbx_seq_one_letter_code
_entity_poly.pdbx_strand_id
1 'polypeptide(L)'
;MLGQTYYHETIRKYVAVFGTLFNDINIQRTNSAGVVTEQIKVPIAYEAKDKMLLRVRRGSKSDQSLQISLPRMGFDLNAITYDPTRKLNTMGQ
;
A
#
# COMPACT_ATOMS: atom_id res chain seq x y z
N MET A 1 -24.69 -18.39 -25.36
CA MET A 1 -24.35 -17.17 -24.59
C MET A 1 -22.89 -16.86 -24.87
N LEU A 2 -22.63 -15.74 -25.55
CA LEU A 2 -21.32 -15.32 -26.05
C LEU A 2 -20.40 -14.90 -24.90
N GLY A 3 -19.24 -15.58 -24.77
CA GLY A 3 -18.02 -15.10 -24.12
C GLY A 3 -18.01 -15.09 -22.59
N GLN A 4 -17.42 -16.13 -21.98
CA GLN A 4 -16.89 -16.02 -20.62
C GLN A 4 -15.73 -15.01 -20.64
N THR A 5 -15.95 -13.79 -20.15
CA THR A 5 -14.88 -12.81 -19.98
C THR A 5 -14.10 -13.14 -18.71
N TYR A 6 -12.85 -13.59 -18.87
CA TYR A 6 -11.95 -13.81 -17.74
C TYR A 6 -11.48 -12.47 -17.17
N TYR A 7 -11.89 -12.17 -15.93
CA TYR A 7 -11.30 -11.07 -15.15
C TYR A 7 -9.95 -11.53 -14.58
N HIS A 8 -8.84 -11.20 -15.24
CA HIS A 8 -7.49 -11.65 -14.86
C HIS A 8 -6.92 -11.01 -13.58
N GLU A 9 -7.73 -10.21 -12.87
CA GLU A 9 -7.39 -9.52 -11.62
C GLU A 9 -6.07 -8.71 -11.69
N THR A 10 -5.69 -8.22 -12.87
CA THR A 10 -4.39 -7.59 -13.11
C THR A 10 -4.10 -6.46 -12.12
N ILE A 11 -5.08 -5.59 -11.87
CA ILE A 11 -4.96 -4.49 -10.90
C ILE A 11 -4.73 -5.04 -9.49
N ARG A 12 -5.49 -6.05 -9.06
CA ARG A 12 -5.32 -6.70 -7.75
C ARG A 12 -3.92 -7.29 -7.61
N LYS A 13 -3.40 -7.94 -8.66
CA LYS A 13 -2.05 -8.52 -8.65
C LYS A 13 -0.99 -7.44 -8.47
N TYR A 14 -1.06 -6.33 -9.18
CA TYR A 14 -0.12 -5.22 -9.00
C TYR A 14 -0.19 -4.62 -7.59
N VAL A 15 -1.40 -4.44 -7.04
CA VAL A 15 -1.59 -3.98 -5.66
C VAL A 15 -0.98 -4.95 -4.65
N ALA A 16 -1.18 -6.26 -4.84
CA ALA A 16 -0.62 -7.30 -3.97
C ALA A 16 0.91 -7.38 -4.06
N VAL A 17 1.47 -7.27 -5.27
CA VAL A 17 2.93 -7.25 -5.50
C VAL A 17 3.54 -6.04 -4.82
N PHE A 18 2.96 -4.84 -5.01
CA PHE A 18 3.42 -3.64 -4.34
C PHE A 18 3.37 -3.80 -2.82
N GLY A 19 2.24 -4.26 -2.28
CA GLY A 19 2.08 -4.49 -0.85
C GLY A 19 3.10 -5.48 -0.29
N THR A 20 3.39 -6.56 -1.02
CA THR A 20 4.37 -7.59 -0.61
C THR A 20 5.79 -7.02 -0.58
N LEU A 21 6.16 -6.20 -1.56
CA LEU A 21 7.49 -5.59 -1.67
C LEU A 21 7.80 -4.67 -0.47
N PHE A 22 6.79 -3.98 0.05
CA PHE A 22 6.93 -3.06 1.19
C PHE A 22 6.42 -3.62 2.53
N ASN A 23 6.04 -4.90 2.57
CA ASN A 23 5.48 -5.53 3.77
C ASN A 23 6.52 -5.76 4.88
N ASP A 24 7.81 -5.82 4.54
CA ASP A 24 8.88 -6.17 5.50
C ASP A 24 9.74 -4.98 5.92
N ILE A 25 9.11 -3.82 6.06
CA ILE A 25 9.76 -2.63 6.62
C ILE A 25 9.63 -2.67 8.15
N ASN A 26 10.78 -2.58 8.82
CA ASN A 26 10.90 -2.62 10.27
C ASN A 26 11.65 -1.40 10.77
N ILE A 27 11.20 -0.81 11.88
CA ILE A 27 11.89 0.27 12.58
C ILE A 27 12.58 -0.32 13.80
N GLN A 28 13.89 -0.10 13.89
CA GLN A 28 14.69 -0.48 15.05
C GLN A 28 14.88 0.75 15.95
N ARG A 29 14.60 0.60 17.24
CA ARG A 29 14.95 1.58 18.26
C ARG A 29 16.20 1.10 18.98
N THR A 30 17.20 1.95 19.06
CA THR A 30 18.47 1.68 19.74
C THR A 30 18.61 2.56 20.97
N ASN A 31 19.22 2.04 22.03
CA ASN A 31 19.61 2.85 23.18
C ASN A 31 20.90 3.65 22.89
N SER A 32 21.32 4.48 23.84
CA SER A 32 22.55 5.29 23.74
C SER A 32 23.84 4.48 23.61
N ALA A 33 23.81 3.19 23.94
CA ALA A 33 24.91 2.24 23.77
C ALA A 33 24.86 1.49 22.42
N GLY A 34 23.92 1.84 21.53
CA GLY A 34 23.78 1.22 20.19
C GLY A 34 23.13 -0.15 20.19
N VAL A 35 22.59 -0.61 21.33
CA VAL A 35 21.89 -1.89 21.41
C VAL A 35 20.44 -1.71 20.94
N VAL A 36 19.98 -2.56 20.03
CA VAL A 36 18.59 -2.59 19.56
C VAL A 36 17.68 -3.03 20.71
N THR A 37 16.83 -2.14 21.18
CA THR A 37 15.90 -2.38 22.29
C THR A 37 14.54 -2.85 21.81
N GLU A 38 14.08 -2.36 20.64
CA GLU A 38 12.78 -2.71 20.07
C GLU A 38 12.87 -2.79 18.55
N GLN A 39 12.15 -3.74 17.97
CA GLN A 39 11.91 -3.82 16.53
C GLN A 39 10.41 -3.78 16.28
N ILE A 40 9.95 -2.74 15.59
CA ILE A 40 8.53 -2.50 15.32
C ILE A 40 8.29 -2.69 13.83
N LYS A 41 7.47 -3.69 13.48
CA LYS A 41 7.04 -3.90 12.09
C LYS A 41 6.04 -2.84 11.69
N VAL A 42 6.25 -2.22 10.53
CA VAL A 42 5.36 -1.16 10.03
C VAL A 42 4.22 -1.77 9.23
N PRO A 43 2.95 -1.70 9.69
CA PRO A 43 1.82 -2.19 8.92
C PRO A 43 1.60 -1.33 7.66
N ILE A 44 1.35 -1.99 6.54
CA ILE A 44 1.01 -1.36 5.26
C ILE A 44 -0.42 -1.72 4.85
N ALA A 45 -1.19 -0.75 4.37
CA ALA A 45 -2.57 -0.95 3.91
C ALA A 45 -2.84 -0.29 2.55
N TYR A 46 -3.66 -0.93 1.74
CA TYR A 46 -4.18 -0.32 0.51
C TYR A 46 -5.39 0.56 0.82
N GLU A 47 -5.22 1.88 0.76
CA GLU A 47 -6.28 2.84 1.09
C GLU A 47 -5.99 4.24 0.54
N ALA A 48 -7.05 4.96 0.18
CA ALA A 48 -6.94 6.34 -0.26
C ALA A 48 -6.30 7.24 0.82
N LYS A 49 -5.39 8.12 0.38
CA LYS A 49 -4.67 9.05 1.27
C LYS A 49 -5.58 9.83 2.23
N ASP A 50 -6.69 10.37 1.74
CA ASP A 50 -7.59 11.20 2.57
C ASP A 50 -8.27 10.39 3.68
N LYS A 51 -8.61 9.13 3.38
CA LYS A 51 -9.19 8.20 4.37
C LYS A 51 -8.16 7.80 5.43
N MET A 52 -6.91 7.60 5.04
CA MET A 52 -5.81 7.39 5.98
C MET A 52 -5.65 8.60 6.90
N LEU A 53 -5.54 9.79 6.31
CA LEU A 53 -5.31 11.04 7.03
C LEU A 53 -6.45 11.37 7.99
N LEU A 54 -7.70 11.17 7.56
CA LEU A 54 -8.87 11.39 8.40
C LEU A 54 -8.84 10.49 9.63
N ARG A 55 -8.46 9.22 9.49
CA ARG A 55 -8.30 8.31 10.64
C ARG A 55 -7.19 8.80 11.57
N VAL A 56 -6.00 9.08 11.04
CA VAL A 56 -4.86 9.56 11.86
C VAL A 56 -5.25 10.82 12.66
N ARG A 57 -5.94 11.77 12.02
CA ARG A 57 -6.43 13.00 12.67
C ARG A 57 -7.53 12.78 13.71
N ARG A 58 -8.35 11.73 13.56
CA ARG A 58 -9.37 11.36 14.55
C ARG A 58 -8.73 10.71 15.77
N GLY A 59 -7.78 9.79 15.56
CA GLY A 59 -7.05 9.11 16.64
C GLY A 59 -6.18 10.04 17.48
N SER A 60 -5.75 11.19 16.95
CA SER A 60 -4.93 12.16 17.68
C SER A 60 -5.72 13.09 18.61
N LYS A 61 -7.07 13.08 18.58
CA LYS A 61 -7.91 14.07 19.27
C LYS A 61 -8.71 13.54 20.46
N SER A 62 -8.82 12.22 20.66
CA SER A 62 -9.64 11.63 21.72
C SER A 62 -8.96 10.43 22.39
N ASP A 63 -9.41 10.08 23.60
CA ASP A 63 -9.10 8.83 24.32
C ASP A 63 -9.40 7.53 23.51
N GLN A 64 -9.88 7.64 22.27
CA GLN A 64 -9.88 6.56 21.25
C GLN A 64 -8.52 6.41 20.54
N SER A 65 -7.46 7.01 21.08
CA SER A 65 -6.06 6.83 20.66
C SER A 65 -5.62 5.36 20.60
N LEU A 66 -6.34 4.46 21.30
CA LEU A 66 -6.08 3.02 21.30
C LEU A 66 -6.30 2.33 19.94
N GLN A 67 -7.01 2.94 18.98
CA GLN A 67 -7.32 2.27 17.70
C GLN A 67 -6.40 2.61 16.51
N ILE A 68 -5.47 3.57 16.65
CA ILE A 68 -4.58 3.94 15.54
C ILE A 68 -3.14 4.01 16.04
N SER A 69 -2.41 2.91 15.87
CA SER A 69 -0.98 2.84 16.17
C SER A 69 -0.15 3.44 15.02
N LEU A 70 0.71 4.38 15.36
CA LEU A 70 1.81 4.84 14.51
C LEU A 70 3.07 4.09 14.99
N PRO A 71 3.96 3.66 14.08
CA PRO A 71 4.07 4.00 12.65
C PRO A 71 3.19 3.13 11.74
N ARG A 72 2.73 3.68 10.61
CA ARG A 72 1.98 2.94 9.58
C ARG A 72 2.21 3.50 8.18
N MET A 73 2.04 2.67 7.16
CA MET A 73 2.08 3.07 5.76
C MET A 73 0.73 2.81 5.08
N GLY A 74 0.38 3.69 4.15
CA GLY A 74 -0.76 3.53 3.26
C GLY A 74 -0.30 3.74 1.83
N PHE A 75 -0.86 2.98 0.90
CA PHE A 75 -0.63 3.17 -0.52
C PHE A 75 -1.94 3.09 -1.29
N ASP A 76 -2.03 3.83 -2.38
CA ASP A 76 -3.14 3.83 -3.31
C ASP A 76 -2.65 3.84 -4.77
N LEU A 77 -3.54 3.42 -5.66
CA LEU A 77 -3.32 3.48 -7.09
C LEU A 77 -3.93 4.77 -7.62
N ASN A 78 -3.08 5.71 -8.04
CA ASN A 78 -3.50 7.05 -8.44
C ASN A 78 -4.04 7.12 -9.88
N ALA A 79 -3.34 6.50 -10.82
CA ALA A 79 -3.70 6.54 -12.23
C ALA A 79 -3.20 5.29 -12.96
N ILE A 80 -3.89 4.96 -14.05
CA ILE A 80 -3.46 3.96 -15.03
C ILE A 80 -3.39 4.69 -16.36
N THR A 81 -2.20 4.77 -16.92
CA THR A 81 -1.97 5.34 -18.25
C THR A 81 -1.54 4.24 -19.20
N TYR A 82 -1.92 4.39 -20.46
CA TYR A 82 -1.48 3.49 -21.51
C TYR A 82 0.00 3.75 -21.81
N ASP A 83 0.80 2.68 -21.79
CA ASP A 83 2.20 2.72 -22.21
C ASP A 83 2.28 2.41 -23.72
N PRO A 84 2.55 3.42 -24.58
CA PRO A 84 2.56 3.23 -26.03
C PRO A 84 3.73 2.36 -26.51
N THR A 85 4.76 2.13 -25.68
CA THR A 85 5.90 1.29 -26.06
C THR A 85 5.61 -0.21 -25.95
N ARG A 86 4.61 -0.60 -25.15
CA ARG A 86 4.32 -2.01 -24.83
C ARG A 86 3.27 -2.67 -25.71
N LYS A 87 2.64 -1.94 -26.61
CA LYS A 87 1.76 -2.51 -27.63
C LYS A 87 2.28 -2.07 -29.00
N LEU A 88 2.83 -3.01 -29.76
CA LEU A 88 2.88 -2.85 -31.21
C LEU A 88 1.44 -2.70 -31.70
N ASN A 89 1.17 -1.60 -32.39
CA ASN A 89 -0.09 -1.42 -33.10
C ASN A 89 -0.26 -2.59 -34.07
N THR A 90 -1.37 -3.32 -33.96
CA THR A 90 -1.83 -4.25 -35.01
C THR A 90 -2.38 -3.41 -36.18
N MET A 91 -1.54 -2.58 -36.78
CA MET A 91 -1.85 -1.93 -38.05
C MET A 91 -1.27 -2.82 -39.15
N GLY A 92 -2.07 -3.77 -39.64
CA GLY A 92 -1.70 -4.60 -40.79
C GLY A 92 -2.01 -6.10 -40.73
N GLN A 93 -2.86 -6.58 -39.82
CA GLN A 93 -3.50 -7.90 -39.92
C GLN A 93 -4.99 -7.80 -39.65
#